data_AF-F1L001-F1
#
_entry.id   AF-F1L001-F1
#
_cell.length_a   1.000
_cell.length_b   1.000
_cell.length_c   1.000
_cell.angle_alpha   90.00
_cell.angle_beta   90.00
_cell.angle_gamma   90.00
#
_symmetry.space_group_name_H-M   'P 1'
#
loop_
_entity.id
_entity.type
_entity.pdbx_description
1 polymer ?
#
loop_
_entity_poly.entity_id
_entity_poly.type
_entity_poly.pdbx_seq_one_letter_code
_entity_poly.pdbx_strand_id
1 'polypeptide(L)'
;MKEAQNFWKLTVWFAPGHEQTFRVQDFELYAFFYSPMNASEQERTYIRSDHAEVEIGAEEKNGFKCSDSPLSFIDATVNLKNLRVIAFANLNSTDFPSEQQFEQCSLDARTSDIVPIIVGACLAGLVIAVLIAYLVGRARAKRQGYASV
;
A
#
# COMPACT_ATOMS: atom_id res chain seq x y z
N MET A 1 29.58 11.00 14.36
CA MET A 1 28.32 10.53 13.74
C MET A 1 28.14 9.00 13.67
N LYS A 2 29.14 8.17 14.01
CA LYS A 2 28.95 6.71 14.14
C LYS A 2 28.35 6.27 15.48
N GLU A 3 28.36 7.12 16.50
CA GLU A 3 27.83 6.78 17.83
C GLU A 3 26.29 6.81 17.89
N ALA A 4 25.63 7.60 17.03
CA ALA A 4 24.16 7.70 17.02
C ALA A 4 23.45 6.40 16.59
N GLN A 5 24.14 5.52 15.87
CA GLN A 5 23.57 4.26 15.34
C GLN A 5 23.43 3.16 16.40
N ASN A 6 24.00 3.32 17.60
CA ASN A 6 23.93 2.31 18.66
C ASN A 6 22.83 2.57 19.70
N PHE A 7 22.04 3.62 19.53
CA PHE A 7 21.04 4.03 20.52
C PHE A 7 19.64 3.53 20.20
N TRP A 8 19.43 2.78 19.13
CA TRP A 8 18.15 2.14 18.86
C TRP A 8 18.33 0.87 18.04
N LYS A 9 17.37 -0.05 18.19
CA LYS A 9 17.32 -1.31 17.48
C LYS A 9 15.88 -1.63 17.13
N LEU A 10 15.58 -1.65 15.83
CA LEU A 10 14.31 -2.14 15.31
C LEU A 10 14.44 -3.63 15.01
N THR A 11 13.59 -4.44 15.63
CA THR A 11 13.50 -5.88 15.37
C THR A 11 12.17 -6.17 14.69
N VAL A 12 12.21 -6.89 13.57
CA VAL A 12 11.03 -7.27 12.80
C VAL A 12 11.07 -8.79 12.61
N TRP A 13 10.01 -9.48 13.06
CA TRP A 13 9.90 -10.92 12.97
C TRP A 13 9.04 -11.30 11.76
N PHE A 14 9.62 -12.10 10.88
CA PHE A 14 8.92 -12.69 9.76
C PHE A 14 8.46 -14.09 10.13
N ALA A 15 7.20 -14.41 9.84
CA ALA A 15 6.67 -15.76 9.93
C ALA A 15 6.49 -16.33 8.51
N PRO A 16 6.89 -17.58 8.26
CA PRO A 16 6.53 -18.27 7.04
C PRO A 16 5.05 -18.65 7.09
N GLY A 17 4.33 -18.43 5.98
CA GLY A 17 2.98 -18.94 5.80
C GLY A 17 2.96 -20.24 4.97
N HIS A 18 1.78 -20.61 4.48
CA HIS A 18 1.63 -21.73 3.55
C HIS A 18 2.21 -21.34 2.17
N GLU A 19 2.80 -22.28 1.44
CA GLU A 19 3.29 -22.07 0.05
C GLU A 19 4.33 -20.94 -0.16
N GLN A 20 5.41 -20.93 0.63
CA GLN A 20 6.54 -19.98 0.49
C GLN A 20 6.20 -18.50 0.77
N THR A 21 4.96 -18.22 1.20
CA THR A 21 4.55 -16.89 1.65
C THR A 21 5.33 -16.45 2.88
N PHE A 22 5.54 -15.15 3.02
CA PHE A 22 6.08 -14.55 4.24
C PHE A 22 5.24 -13.36 4.67
N ARG A 23 5.10 -13.17 5.98
CA ARG A 23 4.44 -12.00 6.56
C ARG A 23 5.18 -11.53 7.80
N VAL A 24 5.14 -10.23 8.07
CA VAL A 24 5.59 -9.70 9.37
C VAL A 24 4.59 -10.10 10.44
N GLN A 25 5.06 -10.90 11.39
CA GLN A 25 4.27 -11.38 12.52
C GLN A 25 4.22 -10.33 13.64
N ASP A 26 5.39 -9.78 13.95
CA ASP A 26 5.56 -8.83 15.04
C ASP A 26 6.77 -7.93 14.82
N PHE A 27 6.84 -6.83 15.57
CA PHE A 27 7.97 -5.90 15.55
C PHE A 27 8.09 -5.12 16.86
N GLU A 28 9.32 -4.80 17.22
CA GLU A 28 9.68 -4.10 18.45
C GLU A 28 10.76 -3.07 18.15
N LEU A 29 10.66 -1.91 18.77
CA LEU A 29 11.68 -0.87 18.71
C LEU A 29 12.25 -0.65 20.10
N TYR A 30 13.53 -0.99 20.27
CA TYR A 30 14.30 -0.62 21.45
C TYR A 30 14.99 0.71 21.19
N ALA A 31 14.93 1.64 22.15
CA ALA A 31 15.63 2.91 22.10
C ALA A 31 16.31 3.22 23.44
N PHE A 32 17.49 3.82 23.38
CA PHE A 32 18.29 4.26 24.51
C PHE A 32 18.50 5.78 24.41
N PHE A 33 18.09 6.51 25.44
CA PHE A 33 18.18 7.95 25.55
C PHE A 33 19.36 8.33 26.46
N TYR A 34 20.38 8.94 25.88
CA TYR A 34 21.57 9.36 26.62
C TYR A 34 21.33 10.70 27.34
N SER A 35 22.07 10.97 28.42
CA SER A 35 21.86 12.09 29.35
C SER A 35 21.53 13.50 28.78
N PRO A 36 22.06 13.96 27.64
CA PRO A 36 21.65 15.26 27.05
C PRO A 36 20.32 15.20 26.29
N MET A 37 19.75 14.02 26.02
CA MET A 37 18.36 13.89 25.61
C MET A 37 17.49 14.11 26.85
N ASN A 38 16.64 15.14 26.81
CA ASN A 38 15.75 15.52 27.91
C ASN A 38 14.59 14.51 28.03
N ALA A 39 14.91 13.27 28.37
CA ALA A 39 14.02 12.13 28.44
C ALA A 39 13.77 11.73 29.89
N SER A 40 12.55 11.32 30.20
CA SER A 40 12.17 10.85 31.54
C SER A 40 12.74 9.46 31.86
N GLU A 41 13.04 8.67 30.83
CA GLU A 41 13.57 7.31 30.94
C GLU A 41 14.85 7.19 30.12
N GLN A 42 15.80 6.38 30.60
CA GLN A 42 17.10 6.17 29.95
C GLN A 42 17.02 5.17 28.79
N GLU A 43 16.06 4.25 28.82
CA GLU A 43 15.80 3.30 27.76
C GLU A 43 14.32 2.98 27.71
N ARG A 44 13.82 2.65 26.52
CA ARG A 44 12.42 2.28 26.33
C ARG A 44 12.28 1.29 25.19
N THR A 45 11.50 0.24 25.43
CA THR A 45 11.01 -0.67 24.41
C THR A 45 9.61 -0.24 24.00
N TYR A 46 9.43 0.00 22.71
CA TYR A 46 8.15 0.25 22.08
C TYR A 46 7.66 -1.05 21.45
N ILE A 47 6.50 -1.50 21.90
CA ILE A 47 5.80 -2.66 21.35
C ILE A 47 4.80 -2.23 20.28
N ARG A 48 4.53 -3.17 19.36
CA ARG A 48 3.50 -3.02 18.33
C ARG A 48 2.18 -2.57 18.93
N SER A 49 1.52 -1.61 18.27
CA SER A 49 0.16 -1.21 18.62
C SER A 49 -0.87 -2.24 18.16
N ASP A 50 -1.93 -2.45 18.95
CA ASP A 50 -3.08 -3.28 18.55
C ASP A 50 -3.79 -2.75 17.29
N HIS A 51 -3.65 -1.45 17.02
CA HIS A 51 -4.20 -0.78 15.83
C HIS A 51 -3.20 -0.72 14.66
N ALA A 52 -2.06 -1.39 14.75
CA ALA A 52 -1.07 -1.39 13.68
C ALA A 52 -1.53 -2.28 12.51
N GLU A 53 -1.83 -1.63 11.39
CA GLU A 53 -2.01 -2.28 10.09
C GLU A 53 -0.63 -2.62 9.52
N VAL A 54 -0.34 -3.91 9.39
CA VAL A 54 0.93 -4.41 8.87
C VAL A 54 0.66 -5.18 7.58
N GLU A 55 1.02 -4.59 6.46
CA GLU A 55 0.84 -5.19 5.13
C GLU A 55 2.12 -5.81 4.57
N ILE A 56 3.20 -5.84 5.36
CA ILE A 56 4.50 -6.32 4.89
C ILE A 56 4.47 -7.84 4.77
N GLY A 57 4.39 -8.31 3.53
CA GLY A 57 4.40 -9.71 3.18
C GLY A 57 4.24 -9.90 1.68
N ALA A 58 4.61 -11.07 1.18
CA ALA A 58 4.39 -11.45 -0.20
C ALA A 58 4.09 -12.94 -0.31
N GLU A 59 3.51 -13.33 -1.43
CA GLU A 59 3.13 -14.70 -1.73
C GLU A 59 4.19 -15.40 -2.61
N GLU A 60 4.21 -16.73 -2.53
CA GLU A 60 5.11 -17.58 -3.31
C GLU A 60 6.60 -17.19 -3.21
N LYS A 61 7.23 -16.80 -4.33
CA LYS A 61 8.62 -16.34 -4.41
C LYS A 61 8.71 -14.83 -4.60
N ASN A 62 7.61 -14.11 -4.46
CA ASN A 62 7.58 -12.68 -4.70
C ASN A 62 8.29 -11.91 -3.58
N GLY A 63 8.76 -10.72 -3.93
CA GLY A 63 9.24 -9.75 -2.97
C GLY A 63 8.10 -8.82 -2.61
N PHE A 64 8.21 -8.16 -1.48
CA PHE A 64 7.33 -7.06 -1.15
C PHE A 64 8.04 -5.73 -1.44
N LYS A 65 7.32 -4.79 -2.04
CA LYS A 65 7.79 -3.42 -2.28
C LYS A 65 6.73 -2.43 -1.84
N CYS A 66 7.14 -1.40 -1.13
CA CYS A 66 6.25 -0.30 -0.76
C CYS A 66 7.01 1.02 -0.66
N SER A 67 6.42 2.09 -1.18
CA SER A 67 7.01 3.43 -1.10
C SER A 67 6.98 4.00 0.31
N ASP A 68 5.90 3.70 1.06
CA ASP A 68 5.71 4.16 2.44
C ASP A 68 5.07 3.07 3.32
N SER A 69 5.82 2.56 4.29
CA SER A 69 5.33 1.54 5.23
C SER A 69 5.44 2.04 6.67
N PRO A 70 4.34 2.57 7.25
CA PRO A 70 4.31 2.98 8.65
C PRO A 70 4.24 1.75 9.57
N LEU A 71 5.09 1.73 10.59
CA LEU A 71 5.04 0.81 11.72
C LEU A 71 4.56 1.58 12.95
N SER A 72 3.34 1.25 13.39
CA SER A 72 2.69 1.89 14.53
C SER A 72 2.98 1.14 15.83
N PHE A 73 3.57 1.84 16.78
CA PHE A 73 3.76 1.41 18.16
C PHE A 73 2.76 2.15 19.04
N ILE A 74 2.64 1.76 20.31
CA ILE A 74 1.69 2.40 21.24
C ILE A 74 1.93 3.92 21.35
N ASP A 75 3.19 4.34 21.49
CA ASP A 75 3.57 5.75 21.70
C ASP A 75 4.60 6.27 20.67
N ALA A 76 4.79 5.54 19.57
CA ALA A 76 5.77 5.90 18.55
C ALA A 76 5.34 5.44 17.15
N THR A 77 5.92 6.04 16.13
CA THR A 77 5.72 5.62 14.74
C THR A 77 7.05 5.64 14.01
N VAL A 78 7.34 4.56 13.29
CA VAL A 78 8.51 4.46 12.41
C VAL A 78 8.00 4.37 10.98
N ASN A 79 8.44 5.28 10.11
CA ASN A 79 8.08 5.25 8.70
C ASN A 79 9.26 4.70 7.88
N LEU A 80 9.04 3.57 7.22
CA LEU A 80 10.00 2.97 6.31
C LEU A 80 9.73 3.49 4.89
N LYS A 81 10.71 4.17 4.29
CA LYS A 81 10.60 4.68 2.92
C LYS A 81 11.29 3.74 1.93
N ASN A 82 10.65 3.49 0.79
CA ASN A 82 11.17 2.64 -0.29
C ASN A 82 11.57 1.24 0.20
N LEU A 83 10.71 0.62 1.00
CA LEU A 83 10.94 -0.71 1.54
C LEU A 83 10.92 -1.75 0.42
N ARG A 84 11.93 -2.61 0.41
CA ARG A 84 12.00 -3.82 -0.41
C ARG A 84 12.46 -4.97 0.46
N VAL A 85 11.68 -6.04 0.52
CA VAL A 85 12.00 -7.18 1.38
C VAL A 85 11.58 -8.48 0.71
N ILE A 86 12.37 -9.52 0.93
CA ILE A 86 12.03 -10.90 0.61
C ILE A 86 12.49 -11.75 1.80
N ALA A 87 11.68 -12.70 2.22
CA ALA A 87 12.02 -13.61 3.32
C ALA A 87 11.68 -15.05 2.92
N PHE A 88 12.41 -16.00 3.50
CA PHE A 88 12.26 -17.44 3.27
C PHE A 88 12.36 -17.93 1.81
N ALA A 89 12.73 -17.05 0.87
CA ALA A 89 13.00 -17.44 -0.51
C ALA A 89 14.36 -18.13 -0.62
N ASN A 90 14.37 -19.29 -1.28
CA ASN A 90 15.61 -19.98 -1.65
C ASN A 90 16.21 -19.32 -2.90
N LEU A 91 16.98 -18.24 -2.68
CA LEU A 91 17.70 -17.54 -3.73
C LEU A 91 19.15 -18.04 -3.86
N ASN A 92 19.68 -18.03 -5.08
CA ASN A 92 21.07 -18.41 -5.35
C ASN A 92 22.08 -17.30 -5.01
N SER A 93 21.61 -16.08 -4.75
CA SER A 93 22.41 -14.88 -4.46
C SER A 93 21.81 -14.08 -3.30
N THR A 94 22.61 -13.19 -2.72
CA THR A 94 22.16 -12.23 -1.70
C THR A 94 21.46 -11.01 -2.28
N ASP A 95 21.50 -10.85 -3.61
CA ASP A 95 20.86 -9.77 -4.34
C ASP A 95 19.44 -10.16 -4.78
N PHE A 96 18.58 -9.15 -4.92
CA PHE A 96 17.26 -9.32 -5.54
C PHE A 96 17.43 -9.80 -7.00
N PRO A 97 16.76 -10.90 -7.40
CA PRO A 97 16.78 -11.37 -8.77
C PRO A 97 16.32 -10.30 -9.77
N SER A 98 16.89 -10.30 -10.97
CA SER A 98 16.50 -9.36 -12.03
C SER A 98 15.04 -9.50 -12.47
N GLU A 99 14.49 -10.72 -12.38
CA GLU A 99 13.10 -11.06 -12.71
C GLU A 99 12.20 -11.12 -11.45
N GLN A 100 12.67 -10.55 -10.33
CA GLN A 100 11.90 -10.56 -9.08
C GLN A 100 10.58 -9.81 -9.26
N GLN A 101 9.48 -10.52 -9.11
CA GLN A 101 8.16 -9.90 -9.02
C GLN A 101 7.99 -9.30 -7.62
N PHE A 102 7.39 -8.12 -7.58
CA PHE A 102 7.13 -7.39 -6.34
C PHE A 102 5.65 -7.14 -6.17
N GLU A 103 5.10 -7.65 -5.07
CA GLU A 103 3.79 -7.27 -4.58
C GLU A 103 3.88 -5.88 -3.94
N GLN A 104 2.88 -5.05 -4.25
CA GLN A 104 2.80 -3.68 -3.78
C GLN A 104 1.83 -3.56 -2.62
N CYS A 105 2.15 -2.70 -1.66
CA CYS A 105 1.26 -2.37 -0.55
C CYS A 105 0.00 -1.65 -1.01
N SER A 106 -1.03 -1.65 -0.16
CA SER A 106 -2.30 -1.00 -0.46
C SER A 106 -2.14 0.50 -0.67
N LEU A 107 -1.18 1.16 0.00
CA LEU A 107 -0.91 2.59 -0.21
C LEU A 107 -0.47 2.91 -1.64
N ASP A 108 0.44 2.10 -2.20
CA ASP A 108 0.88 2.27 -3.59
C ASP A 108 -0.25 1.84 -4.54
N ALA A 109 -1.01 0.80 -4.18
CA ALA A 109 -2.17 0.35 -4.93
C ALA A 109 -3.38 1.30 -4.83
N ARG A 110 -3.50 2.19 -3.84
CA ARG A 110 -4.62 3.15 -3.69
C ARG A 110 -4.62 4.22 -4.76
N THR A 111 -3.51 4.43 -5.45
CA THR A 111 -3.53 5.17 -6.73
C THR A 111 -4.40 4.45 -7.79
N SER A 112 -4.86 3.21 -7.53
CA SER A 112 -5.82 2.42 -8.30
C SER A 112 -7.30 2.66 -7.94
N ASP A 113 -7.66 3.82 -7.36
CA ASP A 113 -9.02 4.40 -7.50
C ASP A 113 -9.38 4.67 -8.98
N ILE A 114 -8.46 4.38 -9.89
CA ILE A 114 -8.64 4.36 -11.33
C ILE A 114 -9.86 3.53 -11.75
N VAL A 115 -10.19 2.43 -11.06
CA VAL A 115 -11.31 1.55 -11.43
C VAL A 115 -12.66 2.27 -11.30
N PRO A 116 -13.07 2.79 -10.14
CA PRO A 116 -14.33 3.53 -10.02
C PRO A 116 -14.38 4.79 -10.90
N ILE A 117 -13.24 5.44 -11.15
CA ILE A 117 -13.17 6.60 -12.06
C ILE A 117 -13.48 6.20 -13.50
N ILE A 118 -12.88 5.10 -14.00
CA ILE A 118 -13.12 4.60 -15.36
C ILE A 118 -14.59 4.19 -15.51
N VAL A 119 -15.13 3.47 -14.52
CA VAL A 119 -16.55 3.06 -14.54
C VAL A 119 -17.46 4.29 -14.60
N GLY A 120 -17.17 5.35 -13.83
CA GLY A 120 -17.91 6.61 -13.87
C GLY A 120 -17.86 7.30 -15.24
N ALA A 121 -16.68 7.38 -15.86
CA ALA A 121 -16.51 8.00 -17.17
C ALA A 121 -17.25 7.24 -18.28
N CYS A 122 -17.21 5.91 -18.27
CA CYS A 122 -17.94 5.06 -19.23
C CYS A 122 -19.46 5.25 -19.11
N LEU A 123 -19.99 5.28 -17.88
CA LEU A 123 -21.42 5.49 -17.64
C LEU A 123 -21.87 6.89 -18.08
N ALA A 124 -21.10 7.94 -17.77
CA ALA A 124 -21.42 9.30 -18.19
C ALA A 124 -21.42 9.45 -19.73
N GLY A 125 -20.43 8.86 -20.41
CA GLY A 125 -20.36 8.87 -21.87
C GLY A 125 -21.58 8.20 -22.52
N LEU A 126 -22.02 7.05 -21.99
CA LEU A 126 -23.21 6.35 -22.45
C LEU A 126 -24.47 7.19 -22.31
N VAL A 127 -24.66 7.86 -21.17
CA VAL A 127 -25.83 8.73 -20.93
C VAL A 127 -25.86 9.88 -21.92
N ILE A 128 -24.72 10.54 -22.18
CA ILE A 128 -24.64 11.63 -23.15
C ILE A 128 -24.99 11.15 -24.57
N ALA A 129 -24.46 10.00 -24.99
CA ALA A 129 -24.76 9.42 -26.30
C ALA A 129 -26.25 9.13 -26.47
N VAL A 130 -26.90 8.54 -25.46
CA VAL A 130 -28.34 8.28 -25.45
C VAL A 130 -29.14 9.58 -25.51
N LEU A 131 -28.73 10.63 -24.79
CA LEU A 131 -29.40 11.93 -24.83
C LEU A 131 -29.31 12.58 -26.21
N ILE A 132 -28.14 12.55 -26.86
CA ILE A 132 -27.99 13.07 -28.23
C ILE A 132 -28.88 12.31 -29.20
N ALA A 133 -28.86 10.97 -29.14
CA ALA A 133 -29.70 10.13 -29.99
C ALA A 133 -31.19 10.43 -29.77
N TYR A 134 -31.62 10.59 -28.52
CA TYR A 134 -32.99 10.93 -28.16
C TYR A 134 -33.40 12.30 -28.71
N LEU A 135 -32.55 13.32 -28.58
CA LEU A 135 -32.85 14.67 -29.09
C LEU A 135 -33.01 14.67 -30.61
N VAL A 136 -32.14 13.98 -31.35
CA VAL A 136 -32.25 13.86 -32.81
C VAL A 136 -33.52 13.10 -33.20
N GLY A 137 -33.79 11.97 -32.55
CA GLY A 137 -35.01 11.18 -32.78
C GLY A 137 -36.28 12.00 -32.53
N ARG A 138 -36.33 12.72 -31.40
CA ARG A 138 -37.45 13.61 -31.03
C ARG A 138 -37.60 14.78 -32.01
N ALA A 139 -36.49 15.36 -32.48
CA ALA A 139 -36.53 16.43 -33.47
C ALA A 139 -37.09 15.96 -34.82
N ARG A 140 -36.77 14.73 -35.25
CA ARG A 140 -37.29 14.13 -36.48
C ARG A 140 -38.78 13.78 -36.36
N ALA A 141 -39.21 13.21 -35.24
CA ALA A 141 -40.61 12.83 -35.01
C ALA A 141 -41.56 14.04 -35.06
N LYS A 142 -41.13 15.20 -34.54
CA LYS A 142 -41.92 16.45 -34.63
C LYS A 142 -42.15 16.94 -36.07
N ARG A 143 -41.31 16.57 -37.04
CA ARG A 143 -41.47 16.98 -38.45
C ARG A 143 -42.41 16.08 -39.26
N GLN A 144 -42.86 14.95 -38.70
CA GLN A 144 -43.71 13.97 -39.41
C GLN A 144 -45.19 14.00 -38.97
N GLY A 145 -45.57 14.87 -38.03
CA GLY A 145 -46.91 14.90 -37.43
C GLY A 145 -47.91 15.89 -38.03
N TYR A 146 -47.62 16.55 -39.16
CA TYR A 146 -48.54 17.51 -39.79
C TYR A 146 -48.64 17.24 -41.30
N ALA A 147 -49.08 16.02 -41.63
CA ALA A 147 -49.51 15.65 -42.98
C ALA A 147 -50.58 14.56 -42.86
N SER A 148 -51.71 14.88 -42.23
CA SER A 148 -52.96 14.16 -42.44
C SER A 148 -53.88 15.04 -43.28
N VAL A 149 -54.01 14.69 -44.56
CA VAL A 149 -55.13 15.10 -45.43
C VAL A 149 -56.25 14.08 -45.21
#